data_AF-A0A2N1VAU2-F1
#
_entry.id   AF-A0A2N1VAU2-F1
#
_cell.length_a   1.000
_cell.length_b   1.000
_cell.length_c   1.000
_cell.angle_alpha   90.00
_cell.angle_beta   90.00
_cell.angle_gamma   90.00
#
_symmetry.space_group_name_H-M   'P 1'
#
loop_
_entity.id
_entity.type
_entity.pdbx_description
1 polymer ?
#
loop_
_entity_poly.entity_id
_entity_poly.type
_entity_poly.pdbx_seq_one_letter_code
_entity_poly.pdbx_strand_id
1 'polypeptide(L)'
;WPVINDTTLIRGLKYMNAGTGKGSKIVFVSGESYFDIDGNSNLIISEHSQIKPYTWAFAHDVRPASQSLGSLSCQDCHSWNSNFFFGKVNIETPYSPVNTYKRMSDFEDVSNVYNKLFSLSFFFRPALKIIIIIAALIITLVVFVFAGKGILFIAKKSSGNSEN
;
A
#
# COMPACT_ATOMS: atom_id res chain seq x y z
N TRP A 1 0.64 28.30 -15.40
CA TRP A 1 -0.81 28.22 -15.14
C TRP A 1 -1.25 29.42 -14.32
N PRO A 2 -2.39 30.06 -14.63
CA PRO A 2 -2.90 31.16 -13.82
C PRO A 2 -3.25 30.63 -12.41
N VAL A 3 -2.78 31.33 -11.38
CA VAL A 3 -3.06 30.96 -9.99
C VAL A 3 -4.50 31.38 -9.67
N ILE A 4 -5.37 30.41 -9.42
CA ILE A 4 -6.72 30.68 -8.94
C ILE A 4 -6.62 31.06 -7.46
N ASN A 5 -7.24 32.19 -7.10
CA ASN A 5 -7.39 32.64 -5.72
C ASN A 5 -8.88 32.85 -5.40
N ASP A 6 -9.20 33.02 -4.11
CA ASP A 6 -10.57 33.12 -3.61
C ASP A 6 -11.38 34.19 -4.36
N THR A 7 -10.81 35.37 -4.58
CA THR A 7 -11.46 36.47 -5.31
C THR A 7 -11.83 36.08 -6.74
N THR A 8 -10.91 35.41 -7.43
CA THR A 8 -11.12 34.95 -8.81
C THR A 8 -12.16 33.85 -8.87
N LEU A 9 -12.11 32.92 -7.90
CA LEU A 9 -13.06 31.81 -7.78
C LEU A 9 -14.48 32.31 -7.49
N ILE A 10 -14.64 33.19 -6.50
CA ILE A 10 -15.94 33.79 -6.15
C ILE A 10 -16.52 34.56 -7.34
N ARG A 11 -15.70 35.35 -8.05
CA ARG A 11 -16.15 36.08 -9.24
C ARG A 11 -16.62 35.13 -10.34
N GLY A 12 -15.87 34.05 -10.61
CA GLY A 12 -16.23 33.04 -11.59
C GLY A 12 -17.55 32.34 -11.23
N LEU A 13 -17.68 31.87 -9.99
CA LEU A 13 -18.89 31.18 -9.51
C LEU A 13 -20.12 32.09 -9.57
N LYS A 14 -19.98 33.38 -9.22
CA LYS A 14 -21.07 34.35 -9.37
C LYS A 14 -21.53 34.51 -10.82
N TYR A 15 -20.57 34.68 -11.72
CA TYR A 15 -20.87 34.88 -13.14
C TYR A 15 -21.57 33.66 -13.75
N MET A 16 -21.06 32.46 -13.45
CA MET A 16 -21.64 31.21 -13.94
C MET A 16 -23.04 30.94 -13.37
N ASN A 17 -23.23 31.14 -12.06
CA ASN A 17 -24.54 30.94 -11.42
C ASN A 17 -25.59 31.95 -11.89
N ALA A 18 -25.20 33.17 -12.29
CA ALA A 18 -26.14 34.15 -12.86
C ALA A 18 -26.78 33.69 -14.18
N GLY A 19 -26.12 32.81 -14.93
CA GLY A 19 -26.64 32.22 -16.17
C GLY A 19 -27.35 30.86 -16.00
N THR A 20 -27.46 30.36 -14.77
CA THR A 20 -27.98 29.01 -14.49
C THR A 20 -29.49 29.03 -14.23
N GLY A 21 -30.23 28.06 -14.78
CA GLY A 21 -31.69 27.95 -14.61
C GLY A 21 -32.13 27.69 -13.15
N LYS A 22 -33.39 28.00 -12.83
CA LYS A 22 -33.95 27.77 -11.49
C LYS A 22 -33.80 26.29 -11.09
N GLY A 23 -33.09 26.04 -10.00
CA GLY A 23 -32.92 24.70 -9.41
C GLY A 23 -31.56 24.04 -9.67
N SER A 24 -30.68 24.66 -10.45
CA SER A 24 -29.31 24.17 -10.66
C SER A 24 -28.29 25.13 -10.08
N LYS A 25 -27.22 24.60 -9.47
CA LYS A 25 -26.14 25.38 -8.87
C LYS A 25 -24.81 24.91 -9.44
N ILE A 26 -24.00 25.84 -9.92
CA ILE A 26 -22.65 25.60 -10.39
C ILE A 26 -21.71 25.71 -9.20
N VAL A 27 -20.93 24.65 -9.00
CA VAL A 27 -19.87 24.55 -8.01
C VAL A 27 -18.54 24.32 -8.71
N PHE A 28 -17.46 24.65 -8.04
CA PHE A 28 -16.11 24.36 -8.51
C PHE A 28 -15.54 23.19 -7.72
N VAL A 29 -14.90 22.24 -8.39
CA VAL A 29 -14.39 21.01 -7.78
C VAL A 29 -12.88 20.96 -7.95
N SER A 30 -12.15 20.80 -6.85
CA SER A 30 -10.69 20.77 -6.84
C SER A 30 -10.15 20.12 -5.56
N GLY A 31 -9.12 19.29 -5.66
CA GLY A 31 -8.45 18.70 -4.49
C GLY A 31 -9.38 17.97 -3.51
N GLU A 32 -10.28 17.11 -4.00
CA GLU A 32 -11.28 16.37 -3.20
C GLU A 32 -12.35 17.25 -2.50
N SER A 33 -12.36 18.55 -2.75
CA SER A 33 -13.34 19.50 -2.20
C SER A 33 -14.20 20.09 -3.32
N TYR A 34 -15.45 20.44 -3.00
CA TYR A 34 -16.18 21.43 -3.80
C TYR A 34 -16.27 22.77 -3.08
N PHE A 35 -16.30 23.78 -3.92
CA PHE A 35 -16.30 25.18 -3.59
C PHE A 35 -17.55 25.82 -4.16
N ASP A 36 -18.25 26.50 -3.29
CA ASP A 36 -19.53 27.11 -3.56
C ASP A 36 -19.58 28.53 -2.98
N ILE A 37 -20.58 29.32 -3.36
CA ILE A 37 -20.84 30.63 -2.79
C ILE A 37 -22.18 30.63 -2.02
N ASP A 38 -22.16 31.24 -0.84
CA ASP A 38 -23.38 31.52 -0.07
C ASP A 38 -24.14 32.76 -0.61
N GLY A 39 -25.29 33.08 -0.03
CA GLY A 39 -26.07 34.26 -0.39
C GLY A 39 -25.35 35.60 -0.14
N ASN A 40 -24.33 35.59 0.71
CA ASN A 40 -23.49 36.73 1.07
C ASN A 40 -22.17 36.77 0.29
N SER A 41 -22.00 35.91 -0.72
CA SER A 41 -20.79 35.79 -1.55
C SER A 41 -19.54 35.26 -0.85
N ASN A 42 -19.68 34.57 0.27
CA ASN A 42 -18.57 33.90 0.93
C ASN A 42 -18.36 32.52 0.32
N LEU A 43 -17.10 32.08 0.27
CA LEU A 43 -16.74 30.75 -0.19
C LEU A 43 -17.15 29.71 0.87
N ILE A 44 -17.96 28.73 0.46
CA ILE A 44 -18.24 27.53 1.24
C ILE A 44 -17.36 26.41 0.70
N ILE A 45 -16.65 25.73 1.59
CA ILE A 45 -15.85 24.54 1.29
C ILE A 45 -16.57 23.35 1.89
N SER A 46 -16.78 22.31 1.12
CA SER A 46 -17.44 21.09 1.60
C SER A 46 -16.92 19.87 0.85
N GLU A 47 -17.04 18.71 1.49
CA GLU A 47 -16.64 17.43 0.93
C GLU A 47 -17.88 16.66 0.43
N HIS A 48 -17.73 15.89 -0.63
CA HIS A 48 -18.78 15.00 -1.12
C HIS A 48 -18.17 13.71 -1.66
N SER A 49 -18.86 12.58 -1.50
CA SER A 49 -18.37 11.27 -1.96
C SER A 49 -18.14 11.22 -3.48
N GLN A 50 -18.89 11.99 -4.25
CA GLN A 50 -18.78 12.10 -5.72
C GLN A 50 -17.56 12.92 -6.19
N ILE A 51 -16.89 13.62 -5.28
CA ILE A 51 -15.73 14.47 -5.59
C ILE A 51 -14.42 13.76 -5.27
N LYS A 52 -14.50 12.54 -4.74
CA LYS A 52 -13.33 11.69 -4.58
C LYS A 52 -12.60 11.56 -5.93
N PRO A 53 -11.26 11.60 -5.92
CA PRO A 53 -10.50 11.53 -7.14
C PRO A 53 -10.77 10.18 -7.80
N TYR A 54 -10.94 10.20 -9.13
CA TYR A 54 -10.95 8.98 -9.90
C TYR A 54 -9.53 8.42 -9.92
N THR A 55 -9.33 7.27 -9.27
CA THR A 55 -8.10 6.50 -9.40
C THR A 55 -8.17 5.70 -10.69
N TRP A 56 -7.62 6.25 -11.77
CA TRP A 56 -7.30 5.40 -12.90
C TRP A 56 -6.03 4.64 -12.56
N ALA A 57 -6.07 3.32 -12.73
CA ALA A 57 -4.86 2.55 -12.90
C ALA A 57 -4.23 3.02 -14.21
N PHE A 58 -3.47 4.10 -14.15
CA PHE A 58 -2.49 4.37 -15.17
C PHE A 58 -1.56 3.17 -15.12
N ALA A 59 -1.72 2.27 -16.08
CA ALA A 59 -0.66 1.33 -16.44
C ALA A 59 0.51 2.22 -16.87
N HIS A 60 1.31 2.60 -15.87
CA HIS A 60 2.53 3.36 -16.06
C HIS A 60 3.46 2.57 -16.96
N ASP A 61 4.36 3.29 -17.64
CA ASP A 61 5.44 2.76 -18.48
C ASP A 61 5.80 1.33 -18.10
N VAL A 62 5.64 0.42 -19.06
CA VAL A 62 6.11 -0.95 -18.93
C VAL A 62 7.64 -0.88 -18.90
N ARG A 63 8.19 -0.57 -17.73
CA ARG A 63 9.63 -0.63 -17.53
C ARG A 63 10.07 -2.07 -17.75
N PRO A 64 11.24 -2.31 -18.37
CA PRO A 64 11.82 -3.65 -18.40
C PRO A 64 11.78 -4.27 -17.01
N ALA A 65 11.54 -5.58 -16.90
CA ALA A 65 11.33 -6.25 -15.62
C ALA A 65 12.42 -5.95 -14.57
N SER A 66 13.66 -5.71 -15.00
CA SER A 66 14.78 -5.31 -14.13
C SER A 66 14.61 -3.95 -13.46
N GLN A 67 13.81 -3.06 -14.03
CA GLN A 67 13.55 -1.69 -13.56
C GLN A 67 12.18 -1.54 -12.87
N SER A 68 11.40 -2.61 -12.77
CA SER A 68 10.15 -2.63 -12.02
C SER A 68 10.44 -2.57 -10.51
N LEU A 69 9.67 -1.78 -9.77
CA LEU A 69 9.74 -1.81 -8.30
C LEU A 69 9.41 -3.22 -7.80
N GLY A 70 10.17 -3.72 -6.83
CA GLY A 70 10.04 -5.07 -6.32
C GLY A 70 10.84 -6.14 -7.07
N SER A 71 11.51 -5.79 -8.19
CA SER A 71 12.37 -6.72 -8.92
C SER A 71 13.59 -7.18 -8.10
N LEU A 72 14.07 -6.33 -7.20
CA LEU A 72 15.22 -6.61 -6.33
C LEU A 72 14.78 -7.20 -4.99
N SER A 73 13.70 -6.67 -4.41
CA SER A 73 13.19 -7.15 -3.12
C SER A 73 11.72 -6.84 -2.92
N CYS A 74 10.97 -7.77 -2.32
CA CYS A 74 9.61 -7.49 -1.84
C CYS A 74 9.57 -6.32 -0.84
N GLN A 75 10.68 -6.01 -0.16
CA GLN A 75 10.79 -4.89 0.78
C GLN A 75 10.82 -3.51 0.10
N ASP A 76 11.07 -3.45 -1.21
CA ASP A 76 11.00 -2.21 -1.98
C ASP A 76 9.62 -1.56 -1.82
N CYS A 77 8.57 -2.39 -1.85
CA CYS A 77 7.19 -1.99 -1.56
C CYS A 77 6.80 -2.27 -0.10
N HIS A 78 7.12 -3.44 0.46
CA HIS A 78 6.57 -3.88 1.75
C HIS A 78 7.48 -3.67 2.96
N SER A 79 8.47 -2.77 2.90
CA SER A 79 9.20 -2.37 4.12
C SER A 79 8.35 -1.44 4.99
N TRP A 80 8.63 -1.43 6.29
CA TRP A 80 7.92 -0.59 7.28
C TRP A 80 7.92 0.91 6.93
N ASN A 81 8.97 1.37 6.23
CA ASN A 81 9.15 2.76 5.81
C ASN A 81 9.20 2.89 4.28
N SER A 82 8.59 1.97 3.52
CA SER A 82 8.60 2.08 2.06
C SER A 82 7.94 3.38 1.60
N ASN A 83 8.66 4.13 0.77
CA ASN A 83 8.10 5.31 0.10
C ASN A 83 6.97 4.94 -0.85
N PHE A 84 6.87 3.68 -1.30
CA PHE A 84 5.81 3.24 -2.19
C PHE A 84 4.42 3.36 -1.57
N PHE A 85 4.24 2.98 -0.30
CA PHE A 85 2.97 3.15 0.41
C PHE A 85 2.94 4.44 1.22
N PHE A 86 4.02 4.71 1.97
CA PHE A 86 4.00 5.74 3.02
C PHE A 86 4.58 7.09 2.57
N GLY A 87 5.13 7.15 1.35
CA GLY A 87 5.55 8.39 0.72
C GLY A 87 4.37 9.33 0.53
N LYS A 88 4.61 10.63 0.73
CA LYS A 88 3.60 11.66 0.52
C LYS A 88 3.75 12.23 -0.88
N VAL A 89 2.67 12.19 -1.64
CA VAL A 89 2.58 12.81 -2.97
C VAL A 89 1.78 14.11 -2.87
N ASN A 90 2.22 15.13 -3.57
CA ASN A 90 1.48 16.38 -3.69
C ASN A 90 0.39 16.20 -4.75
N ILE A 91 -0.87 16.45 -4.38
CA ILE A 91 -1.97 16.55 -5.33
C ILE A 91 -1.87 17.90 -6.03
N GLU A 92 -1.40 17.87 -7.27
CA GLU A 92 -1.47 19.06 -8.13
C GLU A 92 -2.93 19.35 -8.47
N THR A 93 -3.40 20.52 -8.05
CA THR A 93 -4.77 20.93 -8.29
C THR A 93 -4.84 22.44 -8.57
N PRO A 94 -5.75 22.92 -9.43
CA PRO A 94 -5.79 24.33 -9.85
C PRO A 94 -6.03 25.33 -8.70
N TYR A 95 -6.62 24.86 -7.59
CA TYR A 95 -6.90 25.63 -6.38
C TYR A 95 -6.97 24.71 -5.16
N SER A 96 -6.14 24.93 -4.15
CA SER A 96 -6.24 24.19 -2.88
C SER A 96 -5.99 25.11 -1.69
N PRO A 97 -7.03 25.46 -0.93
CA PRO A 97 -6.85 26.13 0.35
C PRO A 97 -6.43 25.15 1.46
N VAL A 98 -6.38 23.84 1.18
CA VAL A 98 -6.11 22.76 2.14
C VAL A 98 -4.83 21.99 1.77
N ASN A 99 -4.27 21.25 2.73
CA ASN A 99 -3.08 20.43 2.53
C ASN A 99 -3.30 19.40 1.40
N THR A 100 -2.51 19.51 0.33
CA THR A 100 -2.59 18.65 -0.86
C THR A 100 -1.77 17.38 -0.75
N TYR A 101 -1.06 17.14 0.36
CA TYR A 101 -0.23 15.94 0.50
C TYR A 101 -1.06 14.75 0.99
N LYS A 102 -1.12 13.70 0.17
CA LYS A 102 -1.69 12.38 0.54
C LYS A 102 -0.61 11.32 0.53
N ARG A 103 -0.76 10.26 1.34
CA ARG A 103 0.09 9.08 1.19
C ARG A 103 -0.36 8.27 -0.01
N MET A 104 0.56 7.57 -0.65
CA MET A 104 0.23 6.69 -1.78
C MET A 104 -0.76 5.60 -1.37
N SER A 105 -0.65 5.09 -0.14
CA SER A 105 -1.62 4.14 0.43
C SER A 105 -3.00 4.72 0.75
N ASP A 106 -3.18 6.05 0.81
CA ASP A 106 -4.50 6.65 1.04
C ASP A 106 -5.40 6.54 -0.21
N PHE A 107 -4.79 6.25 -1.38
CA PHE A 107 -5.51 5.97 -2.64
C PHE A 107 -5.87 4.48 -2.79
N GLU A 108 -5.34 3.63 -1.92
CA GLU A 108 -5.70 2.23 -1.87
C GLU A 108 -6.88 2.05 -0.92
N ASP A 109 -7.81 1.17 -1.26
CA ASP A 109 -8.96 0.85 -0.39
C ASP A 109 -8.56 -0.08 0.78
N VAL A 110 -7.35 0.10 1.31
CA VAL A 110 -6.77 -0.69 2.40
C VAL A 110 -6.15 0.22 3.47
N SER A 111 -6.23 -0.22 4.72
CA SER A 111 -5.74 0.59 5.83
C SER A 111 -4.20 0.64 5.88
N ASN A 112 -3.66 1.79 6.28
CA ASN A 112 -2.24 1.95 6.58
C ASN A 112 -1.72 0.93 7.61
N VAL A 113 -2.57 0.54 8.56
CA VAL A 113 -2.24 -0.46 9.58
C VAL A 113 -2.08 -1.84 8.95
N TYR A 114 -2.94 -2.21 7.99
CA TYR A 114 -2.81 -3.46 7.25
C TYR A 114 -1.46 -3.54 6.53
N ASN A 115 -1.10 -2.50 5.76
CA ASN A 115 0.18 -2.45 5.06
C ASN A 115 1.39 -2.55 6.02
N LYS A 116 1.30 -1.92 7.20
CA LYS A 116 2.32 -2.05 8.25
C LYS A 116 2.40 -3.44 8.87
N LEU A 117 1.27 -4.06 9.20
CA LEU A 117 1.26 -5.42 9.74
C LEU A 117 1.82 -6.42 8.74
N PHE A 118 1.47 -6.27 7.46
CA PHE A 118 2.01 -7.10 6.40
C PHE A 118 3.54 -6.94 6.25
N SER A 119 4.08 -5.74 6.45
CA SER A 119 5.54 -5.52 6.43
C SER A 119 6.30 -6.37 7.46
N LEU A 120 5.67 -6.69 8.60
CA LEU A 120 6.28 -7.54 9.63
C LEU A 120 6.55 -8.96 9.13
N SER A 121 5.71 -9.48 8.22
CA SER A 121 5.93 -10.80 7.62
C SER A 121 7.26 -10.89 6.88
N PHE A 122 7.74 -9.80 6.29
CA PHE A 122 9.05 -9.73 5.62
C PHE A 122 10.20 -9.54 6.60
N PHE A 123 9.98 -8.79 7.68
CA PHE A 123 10.96 -8.60 8.75
C PHE A 123 11.28 -9.91 9.48
N PHE A 124 10.26 -10.71 9.81
CA PHE A 124 10.44 -12.00 10.51
C PHE A 124 10.80 -13.17 9.60
N ARG A 125 10.68 -13.01 8.27
CA ARG A 125 10.93 -14.08 7.30
C ARG A 125 12.31 -14.74 7.44
N PRO A 126 13.42 -13.99 7.60
CA PRO A 126 14.74 -14.59 7.75
C PRO A 126 14.86 -15.42 9.03
N ALA A 127 14.32 -14.91 10.14
CA ALA A 127 14.33 -15.62 11.42
C ALA A 127 13.52 -16.92 11.32
N LEU A 128 12.32 -16.88 10.72
CA LEU A 128 11.51 -18.08 10.51
C LEU A 128 12.24 -19.12 9.65
N LYS A 129 12.93 -18.71 8.58
CA LYS A 129 13.76 -19.61 7.76
C LYS A 129 14.86 -20.28 8.59
N ILE A 130 15.57 -19.51 9.42
CA ILE A 130 16.62 -20.05 10.29
C ILE A 130 16.05 -21.07 11.28
N ILE A 131 14.93 -20.75 11.94
CA ILE A 131 14.27 -21.64 12.89
C ILE A 131 13.85 -22.94 12.20
N ILE A 132 13.24 -22.86 11.01
CA ILE A 132 12.83 -24.04 10.24
C ILE A 132 14.04 -24.90 9.86
N ILE A 133 15.14 -24.29 9.43
CA ILE A 133 16.38 -25.02 9.09
C ILE A 133 16.94 -25.73 10.33
N ILE A 134 17.02 -25.06 11.48
CA ILE A 134 17.50 -25.67 12.72
C ILE A 134 16.61 -26.85 13.13
N ALA A 135 15.28 -26.66 13.09
CA ALA A 135 14.34 -27.73 13.40
C ALA A 135 14.50 -28.94 12.46
N ALA A 136 14.64 -28.70 11.15
CA ALA A 136 14.88 -29.74 10.17
C ALA A 136 16.20 -30.50 10.41
N LEU A 137 17.27 -29.80 10.78
CA LEU A 137 18.56 -30.42 11.13
C LEU A 137 18.45 -31.30 12.37
N ILE A 138 17.73 -30.84 13.42
CA ILE A 138 17.49 -31.64 14.62
C ILE A 138 16.71 -32.92 14.29
N ILE A 139 15.61 -32.79 13.52
CA ILE A 139 14.81 -33.94 13.10
C ILE A 139 15.66 -34.93 12.30
N THR A 140 16.47 -34.42 11.37
CA THR A 140 17.38 -35.23 10.54
C THR A 140 18.37 -35.99 11.41
N LEU A 141 19.02 -35.31 12.37
CA LEU A 141 19.94 -35.93 13.31
C LEU A 141 19.28 -37.05 14.13
N VAL A 142 18.08 -36.79 14.66
CA VAL A 142 17.31 -37.78 15.43
C VAL A 142 17.03 -39.02 14.56
N VAL A 143 16.53 -38.83 13.35
CA VAL A 143 16.27 -39.93 12.41
C VAL A 143 17.56 -40.73 12.12
N PHE A 144 18.69 -40.07 11.89
CA PHE A 144 19.97 -40.74 11.66
C PHE A 144 20.43 -41.58 12.85
N VAL A 145 20.31 -41.07 14.08
CA VAL A 145 20.69 -41.80 15.30
C VAL A 145 19.81 -43.04 15.50
N PHE A 146 18.49 -42.92 15.31
CA PHE A 146 17.57 -44.05 15.45
C PHE A 146 17.75 -45.08 14.33
N ALA A 147 17.98 -44.65 13.09
CA ALA A 147 18.30 -45.53 11.98
C ALA A 147 19.60 -46.31 12.25
N GLY A 148 20.66 -45.63 12.70
CA GLY A 148 21.93 -46.26 13.08
C GLY A 148 21.75 -47.29 14.20
N LYS A 149 20.99 -46.96 15.26
CA LYS A 149 20.64 -47.91 16.32
C LYS A 149 19.87 -49.13 15.81
N GLY A 150 18.93 -48.92 14.87
CA GLY A 150 18.18 -50.01 14.24
C GLY A 150 19.08 -50.96 13.44
N ILE A 151 19.99 -50.41 12.63
CA ILE A 151 20.97 -51.20 11.86
C ILE A 151 21.87 -52.01 12.78
N LEU A 152 22.41 -51.39 13.84
CA LEU A 152 23.26 -52.08 14.82
C LEU A 152 22.52 -53.22 15.53
N PHE A 153 21.24 -53.03 15.87
CA PHE A 153 20.42 -54.07 16.47
C PHE A 153 20.21 -55.26 15.52
N ILE A 154 19.91 -55.00 14.25
CA ILE A 154 19.76 -56.04 13.22
C ILE A 154 21.07 -56.81 13.02
N ALA A 155 22.20 -56.10 12.91
CA ALA A 155 23.52 -56.70 12.76
C ALA A 155 23.87 -57.62 13.94
N LYS A 156 23.65 -57.15 15.18
CA LYS A 156 23.92 -57.94 16.39
C LYS A 156 23.02 -59.18 16.50
N LYS A 157 21.75 -59.07 16.09
CA LYS A 157 20.83 -60.21 16.06
C LYS A 157 21.24 -61.24 14.99
N SER A 158 21.71 -60.79 13.83
CA SER A 158 22.18 -61.67 12.75
C SER A 158 23.45 -62.42 13.13
N SER A 159 24.40 -61.78 13.83
CA SER A 159 25.64 -62.43 14.27
C SER A 159 25.43 -63.40 15.43
N GLY A 160 24.47 -63.11 16.32
CA GLY A 160 24.14 -64.03 17.42
C GLY A 160 23.39 -65.30 17.00
N ASN A 161 22.91 -65.36 15.76
CA ASN A 161 22.15 -66.50 15.22
C ASN A 161 23.03 -67.47 14.39
N SER A 162 24.32 -67.16 14.18
CA SER A 162 25.26 -68.02 13.44
C SER A 162 26.10 -68.95 14.33
N GLU A 163 25.89 -68.91 15.66
CA GLU A 163 26.60 -69.74 16.64
C GLU A 163 25.72 -70.83 17.28
N ASN A 164 24.48 -71.01 16.81
CA ASN A 164 23.58 -72.13 17.13
C ASN A 164 23.30 -72.96 15.88
#